data_AF-Q93NC1-F1
#
_entry.id   AF-Q93NC1-F1
#
_cell.length_a   1.000
_cell.length_b   1.000
_cell.length_c   1.000
_cell.angle_alpha   90.00
_cell.angle_beta   90.00
_cell.angle_gamma   90.00
#
_symmetry.space_group_name_H-M   'P 1'
#
loop_
_entity.id
_entity.type
_entity.pdbx_description
1 polymer ?
#
loop_
_entity_poly.entity_id
_entity_poly.type
_entity_poly.pdbx_seq_one_letter_code
_entity_poly.pdbx_strand_id
1 'polypeptide(L)'
;MPSLFGRDGAYPRAEEGRAIMQRACVSAEFRAFAANESSPVTQWLRALARLAHEECGGPGVGAIGMCFTGNFALSMMLEPAMLAPVMCQPSLPLSDTGAIQLAPDELAAVKERLERDDLTVLAYRFEGDRFCTAQRFQAYTAALGKRFVPRVLPTSAANPTPPPFFAEVVGCAHSVVTAHLIDAEGEPTRAARDEILAFFAQRLGRAGAQSAT
;
A
#
# COMPACT_ATOMS: atom_id res chain seq x y z
N MET A 1 -12.52 14.42 -3.56
CA MET A 1 -12.37 12.95 -3.69
C MET A 1 -13.55 12.29 -3.01
N PRO A 2 -14.20 11.27 -3.60
CA PRO A 2 -15.27 10.54 -2.93
C PRO A 2 -14.74 9.76 -1.73
N SER A 3 -15.53 9.62 -0.66
CA SER A 3 -15.18 8.68 0.41
C SER A 3 -15.28 7.26 -0.12
N LEU A 4 -14.16 6.54 -0.04
CA LEU A 4 -14.04 5.16 -0.54
C LEU A 4 -14.43 4.12 0.51
N PHE A 5 -14.30 4.46 1.79
CA PHE A 5 -14.44 3.52 2.91
C PHE A 5 -15.25 4.13 4.05
N GLY A 6 -16.56 4.33 3.82
CA GLY A 6 -17.47 4.76 4.87
C GLY A 6 -17.16 6.15 5.44
N ARG A 7 -17.19 6.29 6.77
CA ARG A 7 -16.98 7.56 7.47
C ARG A 7 -15.55 7.66 8.01
N ASP A 8 -14.89 8.78 7.74
CA ASP A 8 -13.51 9.02 8.19
C ASP A 8 -13.38 8.95 9.72
N GLY A 9 -12.34 8.27 10.19
CA GLY A 9 -12.05 8.08 11.62
C GLY A 9 -12.99 7.12 12.36
N ALA A 10 -13.90 6.43 11.67
CA ALA A 10 -14.78 5.44 12.30
C ALA A 10 -13.99 4.23 12.85
N TYR A 11 -14.38 3.75 14.03
CA TYR A 11 -13.79 2.55 14.62
C TYR A 11 -14.23 1.29 13.84
N PRO A 12 -13.33 0.34 13.49
CA PRO A 12 -13.66 -0.80 12.63
C PRO A 12 -14.56 -1.84 13.30
N ARG A 13 -15.87 -1.60 13.32
CA ARG A 13 -16.90 -2.55 13.79
C ARG A 13 -17.17 -3.62 12.73
N ALA A 14 -17.52 -4.83 13.15
CA ALA A 14 -17.69 -5.97 12.25
C ALA A 14 -18.80 -5.77 11.21
N GLU A 15 -20.01 -5.38 11.65
CA GLU A 15 -21.16 -5.18 10.75
C GLU A 15 -20.92 -4.06 9.73
N GLU A 16 -20.51 -2.87 10.21
CA GLU A 16 -20.20 -1.71 9.37
C GLU A 16 -19.06 -2.02 8.39
N GLY A 17 -17.99 -2.64 8.89
CA GLY A 17 -16.84 -3.01 8.07
C GLY A 17 -17.18 -4.06 7.01
N ARG A 18 -18.04 -5.04 7.31
CA ARG A 18 -18.53 -6.02 6.32
C ARG A 18 -19.30 -5.33 5.20
N ALA A 19 -20.19 -4.39 5.53
CA ALA A 19 -20.94 -3.64 4.52
C ALA A 19 -20.01 -2.79 3.64
N ILE A 20 -19.01 -2.14 4.22
CA ILE A 20 -17.98 -1.38 3.49
C ILE A 20 -17.16 -2.30 2.59
N MET A 21 -16.67 -3.44 3.09
CA MET A 21 -15.89 -4.39 2.32
C MET A 21 -16.71 -4.95 1.15
N GLN A 22 -17.96 -5.35 1.38
CA GLN A 22 -18.85 -5.80 0.31
C GLN A 22 -19.05 -4.72 -0.75
N ARG A 23 -19.34 -3.48 -0.33
CA ARG A 23 -19.48 -2.34 -1.24
C ARG A 23 -18.20 -2.09 -2.06
N ALA A 24 -17.04 -2.13 -1.41
CA ALA A 24 -15.75 -1.95 -2.07
C ALA A 24 -15.46 -3.09 -3.06
N CYS A 25 -15.83 -4.34 -2.75
CA CYS A 25 -15.68 -5.47 -3.67
C CYS A 25 -16.52 -5.33 -4.95
N VAL A 26 -17.75 -4.81 -4.84
CA VAL A 26 -18.66 -4.65 -5.99
C VAL A 26 -18.52 -3.30 -6.70
N SER A 27 -17.76 -2.38 -6.12
CA SER A 27 -17.56 -1.02 -6.62
C SER A 27 -16.66 -1.02 -7.85
N ALA A 28 -17.11 -0.33 -8.90
CA ALA A 28 -16.36 -0.15 -10.14
C ALA A 28 -15.04 0.60 -9.91
N GLU A 29 -14.98 1.38 -8.84
CA GLU A 29 -13.82 2.14 -8.39
C GLU A 29 -12.71 1.26 -7.82
N PHE A 30 -12.96 0.02 -7.42
CA PHE A 30 -11.89 -0.89 -6.97
C PHE A 30 -11.59 -2.00 -7.95
N ARG A 31 -12.54 -2.33 -8.85
CA ARG A 31 -12.44 -3.49 -9.76
C ARG A 31 -11.86 -4.72 -9.06
N ALA A 32 -12.37 -5.05 -7.87
CA ALA A 32 -11.71 -5.99 -6.95
C ALA A 32 -11.47 -7.40 -7.53
N PHE A 33 -12.14 -7.74 -8.64
CA PHE A 33 -12.03 -9.00 -9.36
C PHE A 33 -11.31 -8.90 -10.71
N ALA A 34 -11.00 -7.70 -11.21
CA ALA A 34 -10.32 -7.53 -12.49
C ALA A 34 -8.81 -7.68 -12.30
N ALA A 35 -8.24 -8.77 -12.80
CA ALA A 35 -6.79 -8.92 -12.93
C ALA A 35 -6.28 -8.08 -14.11
N ASN A 36 -5.05 -7.57 -14.04
CA ASN A 36 -4.38 -6.87 -15.14
C ASN A 36 -5.10 -5.60 -15.64
N GLU A 37 -5.85 -4.92 -14.76
CA GLU A 37 -6.50 -3.65 -15.07
C GLU A 37 -6.32 -2.66 -13.92
N SER A 38 -6.08 -1.41 -14.27
CA SER A 38 -5.89 -0.34 -13.28
C SER A 38 -7.23 0.27 -12.86
N SER A 39 -7.36 0.56 -11.57
CA SER A 39 -8.58 1.17 -11.05
C SER A 39 -8.70 2.65 -11.51
N PRO A 40 -9.90 3.12 -11.92
CA PRO A 40 -10.15 4.53 -12.24
C PRO A 40 -9.80 5.50 -11.11
N VAL A 41 -9.87 5.06 -9.84
CA VAL A 41 -9.53 5.91 -8.69
C VAL A 41 -8.07 6.34 -8.70
N THR A 42 -7.19 5.55 -9.31
CA THR A 42 -5.75 5.87 -9.41
C THR A 42 -5.48 7.11 -10.26
N GLN A 43 -6.38 7.47 -11.19
CA GLN A 43 -6.26 8.74 -11.93
C GLN A 43 -6.48 9.94 -11.00
N TRP A 44 -7.49 9.86 -10.13
CA TRP A 44 -7.75 10.88 -9.12
C TRP A 44 -6.63 10.97 -8.09
N LEU A 45 -6.08 9.83 -7.66
CA LEU A 45 -4.96 9.79 -6.72
C LEU A 45 -3.69 10.39 -7.31
N ARG A 46 -3.41 10.15 -8.60
CA ARG A 46 -2.31 10.80 -9.33
C ARG A 46 -2.48 12.32 -9.40
N ALA A 47 -3.68 12.79 -9.76
CA ALA A 47 -3.99 14.22 -9.76
C ALA A 47 -3.85 14.85 -8.36
N LEU A 48 -4.27 14.12 -7.31
CA LEU A 48 -4.10 14.56 -5.92
C LEU A 48 -2.63 14.65 -5.52
N ALA A 49 -1.79 13.68 -5.91
CA ALA A 49 -0.36 13.74 -5.65
C ALA A 49 0.29 14.96 -6.32
N ARG A 50 -0.06 15.26 -7.57
CA ARG A 50 0.41 16.46 -8.26
C ARG A 50 0.00 17.74 -7.53
N LEU A 51 -1.28 17.87 -7.17
CA LEU A 51 -1.77 19.02 -6.41
C LEU A 51 -1.04 19.18 -5.07
N ALA A 52 -0.90 18.09 -4.31
CA ALA A 52 -0.21 18.12 -3.03
C ALA A 52 1.27 18.51 -3.16
N HIS A 53 1.93 18.10 -4.24
CA HIS A 53 3.31 18.50 -4.54
C HIS A 53 3.41 19.99 -4.90
N GLU A 54 2.49 20.50 -5.72
CA GLU A 54 2.42 21.92 -6.06
C GLU A 54 2.20 22.81 -4.82
N GLU A 55 1.35 22.39 -3.89
CA GLU A 55 1.05 23.13 -2.66
C GLU A 55 2.16 23.04 -1.60
N CYS A 56 2.74 21.85 -1.39
CA CYS A 56 3.74 21.62 -0.34
C CYS A 56 5.19 21.91 -0.79
N GLY A 57 5.45 21.83 -2.10
CA GLY A 57 6.79 21.81 -2.67
C GLY A 57 7.61 20.59 -2.23
N GLY A 58 8.94 20.74 -2.23
CA GLY A 58 9.87 19.65 -1.91
C GLY A 58 10.14 18.73 -3.11
N PRO A 59 10.82 17.59 -2.89
CA PRO A 59 11.25 16.72 -3.99
C PRO A 59 10.09 15.97 -4.65
N GLY A 60 9.01 15.68 -3.92
CA GLY A 60 7.85 14.94 -4.43
C GLY A 60 6.93 14.44 -3.33
N VAL A 61 6.20 13.36 -3.61
CA VAL A 61 5.15 12.76 -2.78
C VAL A 61 5.48 11.31 -2.45
N GLY A 62 5.15 10.91 -1.22
CA GLY A 62 5.08 9.51 -0.81
C GLY A 62 3.64 9.10 -0.51
N ALA A 63 3.37 7.81 -0.65
CA ALA A 63 2.06 7.25 -0.45
C ALA A 63 2.18 5.83 0.09
N ILE A 64 1.33 5.50 1.07
CA ILE A 64 1.12 4.14 1.54
C ILE A 64 -0.27 3.68 1.15
N GLY A 65 -0.32 2.63 0.33
CA GLY A 65 -1.54 1.90 0.02
C GLY A 65 -1.73 0.75 1.00
N MET A 66 -2.95 0.55 1.48
CA MET A 66 -3.33 -0.56 2.37
C MET A 66 -4.48 -1.38 1.79
N CYS A 67 -4.34 -2.69 1.81
CA CYS A 67 -5.38 -3.68 1.47
C CYS A 67 -5.81 -3.49 0.02
N PHE A 68 -7.06 -3.06 -0.18
CA PHE A 68 -7.61 -2.80 -1.51
C PHE A 68 -6.83 -1.69 -2.21
N THR A 69 -6.30 -0.74 -1.45
CA THR A 69 -5.47 0.36 -1.98
C THR A 69 -3.99 0.02 -2.05
N GLY A 70 -3.57 -1.18 -1.61
CA GLY A 70 -2.15 -1.58 -1.59
C GLY A 70 -1.47 -1.44 -2.95
N ASN A 71 -2.14 -1.84 -4.03
CA ASN A 71 -1.62 -1.71 -5.39
C ASN A 71 -1.69 -0.28 -5.93
N PHE A 72 -2.54 0.58 -5.35
CA PHE A 72 -2.72 1.93 -5.87
C PHE A 72 -1.47 2.79 -5.67
N ALA A 73 -0.72 2.56 -4.59
CA ALA A 73 0.58 3.20 -4.40
C ALA A 73 1.56 2.86 -5.55
N LEU A 74 1.46 1.66 -6.12
CA LEU A 74 2.24 1.28 -7.31
C LEU A 74 1.71 1.98 -8.57
N SER A 75 0.40 2.00 -8.80
CA SER A 75 -0.20 2.74 -9.93
C SER A 75 0.10 4.24 -9.90
N MET A 76 0.20 4.83 -8.70
CA MET A 76 0.55 6.24 -8.52
C MET A 76 1.95 6.56 -9.01
N MET A 77 2.84 5.57 -9.18
CA MET A 77 4.16 5.75 -9.79
C MET A 77 4.10 6.15 -11.27
N LEU A 78 2.93 6.26 -11.89
CA LEU A 78 2.80 6.89 -13.21
C LEU A 78 2.74 8.43 -13.13
N GLU A 79 2.56 9.01 -11.94
CA GLU A 79 2.66 10.45 -11.71
C GLU A 79 4.11 10.84 -11.34
N PRO A 80 4.79 11.71 -12.10
CA PRO A 80 6.16 12.14 -11.83
C PRO A 80 6.44 12.60 -10.39
N ALA A 81 5.50 13.27 -9.73
CA ALA A 81 5.68 13.69 -8.34
C ALA A 81 5.82 12.52 -7.35
N MET A 82 5.36 11.31 -7.69
CA MET A 82 5.37 10.16 -6.79
C MET A 82 6.76 9.51 -6.70
N LEU A 83 7.40 9.56 -5.53
CA LEU A 83 8.78 9.10 -5.31
C LEU A 83 8.94 7.97 -4.30
N ALA A 84 7.99 7.82 -3.38
CA ALA A 84 8.11 6.88 -2.27
C ALA A 84 6.85 6.02 -2.13
N PRO A 85 6.69 4.96 -2.94
CA PRO A 85 5.54 4.07 -2.87
C PRO A 85 5.74 2.99 -1.79
N VAL A 86 4.71 2.82 -0.94
CA VAL A 86 4.65 1.73 0.05
C VAL A 86 3.39 0.90 -0.17
N MET A 87 3.56 -0.40 -0.44
CA MET A 87 2.48 -1.37 -0.61
C MET A 87 2.32 -2.19 0.67
N CYS A 88 1.36 -1.83 1.51
CA CYS A 88 1.08 -2.58 2.72
C CYS A 88 -0.07 -3.56 2.44
N GLN A 89 0.21 -4.86 2.54
CA GLN A 89 -0.68 -6.00 2.33
C GLN A 89 -1.61 -5.91 1.09
N PRO A 90 -1.04 -5.65 -0.11
CA PRO A 90 -1.82 -5.58 -1.36
C PRO A 90 -2.70 -6.81 -1.57
N SER A 91 -4.02 -6.61 -1.61
CA SER A 91 -5.00 -7.70 -1.59
C SER A 91 -5.65 -8.01 -2.94
N LEU A 92 -5.48 -7.13 -3.94
CA LEU A 92 -6.20 -7.24 -5.22
C LEU A 92 -5.35 -7.87 -6.34
N PRO A 93 -5.99 -8.62 -7.26
CA PRO A 93 -7.42 -8.97 -7.26
C PRO A 93 -7.74 -10.06 -6.23
N LEU A 94 -8.95 -10.05 -5.65
CA LEU A 94 -9.34 -11.03 -4.62
C LEU A 94 -9.59 -12.45 -5.19
N SER A 95 -9.91 -12.54 -6.48
CA SER A 95 -10.17 -13.80 -7.19
C SER A 95 -8.90 -14.57 -7.58
N ASP A 96 -7.74 -13.91 -7.58
CA ASP A 96 -6.47 -14.51 -7.99
C ASP A 96 -5.36 -14.10 -7.03
N THR A 97 -4.87 -15.10 -6.29
CA THR A 97 -3.83 -14.93 -5.27
C THR A 97 -2.44 -14.68 -5.85
N GLY A 98 -2.20 -14.89 -7.14
CA GLY A 98 -0.91 -14.64 -7.79
C GLY A 98 -0.91 -13.41 -8.70
N ALA A 99 -2.08 -12.87 -9.05
CA ALA A 99 -2.17 -11.75 -9.96
C ALA A 99 -1.80 -10.40 -9.32
N ILE A 100 -1.35 -9.49 -10.18
CA ILE A 100 -1.13 -8.06 -9.91
C ILE A 100 -2.31 -7.29 -10.50
N GLN A 101 -2.94 -6.43 -9.72
CA GLN A 101 -3.99 -5.53 -10.21
C GLN A 101 -3.38 -4.24 -10.77
N LEU A 102 -2.70 -4.36 -11.90
CA LEU A 102 -2.14 -3.26 -12.67
C LEU A 102 -2.08 -3.70 -14.14
N ALA A 103 -2.44 -2.83 -15.07
CA ALA A 103 -2.35 -3.16 -16.49
C ALA A 103 -0.89 -3.50 -16.89
N PRO A 104 -0.63 -4.48 -17.77
CA PRO A 104 0.74 -4.92 -18.07
C PRO A 104 1.65 -3.83 -18.64
N ASP A 105 1.09 -2.92 -19.45
CA ASP A 105 1.76 -1.75 -20.00
C ASP A 105 2.08 -0.73 -18.90
N GLU A 106 1.15 -0.46 -17.98
CA GLU A 106 1.40 0.37 -16.81
C GLU A 106 2.46 -0.25 -15.88
N LEU A 107 2.43 -1.57 -15.67
CA LEU A 107 3.42 -2.28 -14.87
C LEU A 107 4.82 -2.20 -15.50
N ALA A 108 4.91 -2.32 -16.83
CA ALA A 108 6.17 -2.13 -17.56
C ALA A 108 6.70 -0.70 -17.42
N ALA A 109 5.82 0.31 -17.57
CA ALA A 109 6.18 1.72 -17.39
C ALA A 109 6.65 2.02 -15.95
N VAL A 110 5.99 1.45 -14.94
CA VAL A 110 6.41 1.57 -13.54
C VAL A 110 7.79 0.92 -13.34
N LYS A 111 8.03 -0.27 -13.87
CA LYS A 111 9.34 -0.94 -13.78
C LYS A 111 10.46 -0.10 -14.39
N GLU A 112 10.26 0.35 -15.64
CA GLU A 112 11.24 1.20 -16.34
C GLU A 112 11.54 2.47 -15.54
N ARG A 113 10.50 3.10 -15.00
CA ARG A 113 10.65 4.28 -14.15
C ARG A 113 11.46 3.99 -12.89
N LEU A 114 11.14 2.91 -12.17
CA LEU A 114 11.86 2.53 -10.95
C LEU A 114 13.36 2.34 -11.24
N GLU A 115 13.69 1.77 -12.40
CA GLU A 115 15.06 1.59 -12.85
C GLU A 115 15.75 2.90 -13.20
N ARG A 116 15.11 3.73 -14.05
CA ARG A 116 15.64 5.02 -14.54
C ARG A 116 15.85 6.04 -13.43
N ASP A 117 14.89 6.17 -12.52
CA ASP A 117 14.86 7.23 -11.50
C ASP A 117 15.49 6.76 -10.16
N ASP A 118 16.07 5.57 -10.13
CA ASP A 118 16.62 4.92 -8.93
C ASP A 118 15.63 4.83 -7.74
N LEU A 119 14.38 4.53 -8.05
CA LEU A 119 13.29 4.42 -7.07
C LEU A 119 13.10 2.96 -6.64
N THR A 120 12.45 2.76 -5.50
CA THR A 120 12.15 1.43 -4.94
C THR A 120 10.75 1.41 -4.35
N VAL A 121 10.15 0.22 -4.31
CA VAL A 121 8.84 -0.01 -3.69
C VAL A 121 9.03 -0.84 -2.44
N LEU A 122 8.67 -0.30 -1.28
CA LEU A 122 8.61 -1.11 -0.06
C LEU A 122 7.27 -1.85 -0.02
N ALA A 123 7.30 -3.12 0.37
CA ALA A 123 6.09 -3.92 0.50
C ALA A 123 6.07 -4.77 1.76
N TYR A 124 4.93 -4.82 2.43
CA TYR A 124 4.78 -5.49 3.73
C TYR A 124 3.61 -6.46 3.72
N ARG A 125 3.78 -7.63 4.34
CA ARG A 125 2.70 -8.59 4.62
C ARG A 125 2.99 -9.37 5.89
N PHE A 126 1.97 -10.01 6.44
CA PHE A 126 2.18 -11.14 7.35
C PHE A 126 2.29 -12.46 6.59
N GLU A 127 3.03 -13.41 7.13
CA GLU A 127 3.20 -14.74 6.55
C GLU A 127 1.86 -15.46 6.35
N GLY A 128 0.99 -15.45 7.37
CA GLY A 128 -0.33 -16.09 7.38
C GLY A 128 -1.47 -15.25 6.79
N ASP A 129 -1.14 -14.17 6.09
CA ASP A 129 -2.14 -13.33 5.43
C ASP A 129 -2.79 -14.09 4.26
N ARG A 130 -4.12 -14.24 4.33
CA ARG A 130 -4.93 -14.96 3.33
C ARG A 130 -5.34 -14.07 2.15
N PHE A 131 -5.26 -12.76 2.30
CA PHE A 131 -5.61 -11.79 1.26
C PHE A 131 -4.37 -11.36 0.50
N CYS A 132 -3.27 -11.06 1.19
CA CYS A 132 -1.97 -10.77 0.60
C CYS A 132 -1.06 -11.99 0.71
N THR A 133 -1.09 -12.86 -0.30
CA THR A 133 -0.41 -14.16 -0.25
C THR A 133 1.07 -14.09 -0.61
N ALA A 134 1.81 -15.15 -0.30
CA ALA A 134 3.20 -15.31 -0.73
C ALA A 134 3.33 -15.35 -2.26
N GLN A 135 2.36 -15.98 -2.96
CA GLN A 135 2.32 -16.04 -4.42
C GLN A 135 2.24 -14.64 -5.04
N ARG A 136 1.43 -13.74 -4.47
CA ARG A 136 1.36 -12.36 -4.97
C ARG A 136 2.69 -11.61 -4.78
N PHE A 137 3.36 -11.80 -3.65
CA PHE A 137 4.68 -11.21 -3.42
C PHE A 137 5.74 -11.76 -4.38
N GLN A 138 5.67 -13.06 -4.72
CA GLN A 138 6.51 -13.65 -5.76
C GLN A 138 6.23 -13.04 -7.12
N ALA A 139 4.95 -12.80 -7.47
CA ALA A 139 4.60 -12.13 -8.72
C ALA A 139 5.15 -10.71 -8.79
N TYR A 140 5.04 -9.93 -7.72
CA TYR A 140 5.66 -8.59 -7.65
C TYR A 140 7.18 -8.63 -7.76
N THR A 141 7.82 -9.60 -7.09
CA THR A 141 9.27 -9.80 -7.16
C THR A 141 9.69 -10.16 -8.59
N ALA A 142 8.95 -11.02 -9.27
CA ALA A 142 9.22 -11.39 -10.66
C ALA A 142 9.03 -10.20 -11.62
N ALA A 143 7.98 -9.39 -11.43
CA ALA A 143 7.68 -8.25 -12.27
C ALA A 143 8.72 -7.11 -12.11
N LEU A 144 8.99 -6.72 -10.86
CA LEU A 144 9.74 -5.51 -10.53
C LEU A 144 11.22 -5.79 -10.16
N GLY A 145 11.59 -7.05 -9.99
CA GLY A 145 12.95 -7.47 -9.65
C GLY A 145 13.47 -6.81 -8.37
N LYS A 146 14.74 -6.37 -8.39
CA LYS A 146 15.41 -5.73 -7.25
C LYS A 146 14.77 -4.41 -6.78
N ARG A 147 13.87 -3.82 -7.57
CA ARG A 147 13.18 -2.58 -7.21
C ARG A 147 12.02 -2.82 -6.25
N PHE A 148 11.55 -4.06 -6.12
CA PHE A 148 10.59 -4.47 -5.10
C PHE A 148 11.32 -4.99 -3.86
N VAL A 149 11.03 -4.37 -2.72
CA VAL A 149 11.70 -4.62 -1.44
C VAL A 149 10.69 -5.20 -0.46
N PRO A 150 10.50 -6.54 -0.46
CA PRO A 150 9.50 -7.18 0.39
C PRO A 150 9.96 -7.30 1.85
N ARG A 151 8.98 -7.22 2.74
CA ARG A 151 9.07 -7.55 4.17
C ARG A 151 7.93 -8.49 4.51
N VAL A 152 8.28 -9.65 5.07
CA VAL A 152 7.30 -10.64 5.55
C VAL A 152 7.47 -10.77 7.04
N LEU A 153 6.43 -10.38 7.78
CA LEU A 153 6.41 -10.46 9.25
C LEU A 153 5.81 -11.81 9.65
N PRO A 154 6.28 -12.43 10.76
CA PRO A 154 5.65 -13.63 11.28
C PRO A 154 4.23 -13.31 11.76
N THR A 155 3.30 -14.23 11.55
CA THR A 155 1.89 -14.08 11.99
C THR A 155 1.79 -13.81 13.49
N SER A 156 2.71 -14.36 14.29
CA SER A 156 2.77 -14.15 15.74
C SER A 156 3.09 -12.73 16.17
N ALA A 157 3.61 -11.88 15.28
CA ALA A 157 3.87 -10.46 15.58
C ALA A 157 2.64 -9.57 15.40
N ALA A 158 1.52 -10.12 14.92
CA ALA A 158 0.28 -9.39 14.79
C ALA A 158 -0.39 -9.21 16.16
N ASN A 159 -0.96 -8.02 16.41
CA ASN A 159 -1.78 -7.78 17.60
C ASN A 159 -2.86 -8.88 17.73
N PRO A 160 -2.90 -9.65 18.84
CA PRO A 160 -3.84 -10.75 19.02
C PRO A 160 -5.28 -10.27 19.29
N THR A 161 -5.47 -8.98 19.58
CA THR A 161 -6.76 -8.35 19.87
C THR A 161 -7.00 -7.17 18.93
N PRO A 162 -7.11 -7.39 17.60
CA PRO A 162 -7.39 -6.30 16.67
C PRO A 162 -8.87 -5.87 16.76
N PRO A 163 -9.26 -4.72 16.16
CA PRO A 163 -10.65 -4.29 16.15
C PRO A 163 -11.62 -5.35 15.57
N PRO A 164 -12.92 -5.34 15.96
CA PRO A 164 -13.89 -6.39 15.62
C PRO A 164 -13.95 -6.76 14.13
N PHE A 165 -13.90 -5.78 13.23
CA PHE A 165 -13.85 -6.07 11.79
C PHE A 165 -12.66 -6.97 11.41
N PHE A 166 -11.49 -6.70 11.95
CA PHE A 166 -10.29 -7.48 11.65
C PHE A 166 -10.29 -8.85 12.35
N ALA A 167 -10.79 -8.91 13.59
CA ALA A 167 -10.92 -10.16 14.33
C ALA A 167 -11.94 -11.11 13.69
N GLU A 168 -13.11 -10.60 13.30
CA GLU A 168 -14.28 -11.42 12.95
C GLU A 168 -14.49 -11.55 11.43
N VAL A 169 -14.15 -10.52 10.65
CA VAL A 169 -14.45 -10.48 9.20
C VAL A 169 -13.20 -10.78 8.39
N VAL A 170 -12.06 -10.13 8.69
CA VAL A 170 -10.77 -10.44 8.05
C VAL A 170 -10.25 -11.79 8.58
N GLY A 171 -10.26 -11.97 9.89
CA GLY A 171 -10.03 -13.25 10.56
C GLY A 171 -8.62 -13.82 10.38
N CYS A 172 -7.64 -12.99 10.03
CA CYS A 172 -6.22 -13.33 9.96
C CYS A 172 -5.35 -12.08 10.15
N ALA A 173 -4.08 -12.29 10.47
CA ALA A 173 -3.08 -11.24 10.47
C ALA A 173 -3.00 -10.62 9.07
N HIS A 174 -3.28 -9.32 8.97
CA HIS A 174 -3.38 -8.62 7.70
C HIS A 174 -2.76 -7.22 7.80
N SER A 175 -3.43 -6.28 8.48
CA SER A 175 -3.03 -4.87 8.50
C SER A 175 -1.83 -4.54 9.42
N VAL A 176 -0.62 -4.64 8.86
CA VAL A 176 0.68 -4.50 9.55
C VAL A 176 0.82 -3.24 10.41
N VAL A 177 0.47 -2.07 9.85
CA VAL A 177 0.72 -0.76 10.50
C VAL A 177 -0.53 -0.11 11.08
N THR A 178 -1.64 -0.85 11.16
CA THR A 178 -2.90 -0.35 11.75
C THR A 178 -3.49 -1.38 12.71
N ALA A 179 -4.47 -2.19 12.27
CA ALA A 179 -5.23 -3.08 13.15
C ALA A 179 -4.36 -4.12 13.88
N HIS A 180 -3.26 -4.54 13.25
CA HIS A 180 -2.34 -5.54 13.82
C HIS A 180 -1.03 -4.94 14.32
N LEU A 181 -0.90 -3.61 14.34
CA LEU A 181 0.27 -2.94 14.90
C LEU A 181 0.31 -3.14 16.42
N ILE A 182 1.47 -3.56 16.91
CA ILE A 182 1.84 -3.49 18.32
C ILE A 182 2.91 -2.41 18.42
N ASP A 183 2.54 -1.23 18.92
CA ASP A 183 3.45 -0.08 19.03
C ASP A 183 4.27 -0.14 20.32
N ALA A 184 5.09 -1.17 20.46
CA ALA A 184 5.99 -1.37 21.58
C ALA A 184 7.43 -1.61 21.11
N GLU A 185 8.40 -1.27 21.93
CA GLU A 185 9.81 -1.46 21.61
C GLU A 185 10.13 -2.94 21.37
N GLY A 186 10.92 -3.23 20.34
CA GLY A 186 11.26 -4.59 19.94
C GLY A 186 10.21 -5.30 19.07
N GLU A 187 9.02 -4.74 18.90
CA GLU A 187 7.95 -5.37 18.11
C GLU A 187 8.22 -5.27 16.59
N PRO A 188 8.09 -6.38 15.83
CA PRO A 188 8.32 -6.36 14.38
C PRO A 188 7.41 -5.39 13.61
N THR A 189 6.18 -5.19 14.09
CA THR A 189 5.22 -4.27 13.46
C THR A 189 5.58 -2.80 13.69
N ARG A 190 6.14 -2.46 14.85
CA ARG A 190 6.74 -1.14 15.10
C ARG A 190 7.96 -0.90 14.21
N ALA A 191 8.86 -1.88 14.09
CA ALA A 191 10.02 -1.78 13.21
C ALA A 191 9.61 -1.56 11.74
N ALA A 192 8.55 -2.23 11.26
CA ALA A 192 8.00 -2.01 9.92
C ALA A 192 7.46 -0.58 9.73
N ARG A 193 6.73 -0.03 10.71
CA ARG A 193 6.29 1.38 10.67
C ARG A 193 7.48 2.33 10.61
N ASP A 194 8.48 2.12 11.46
CA ASP A 194 9.65 3.01 11.56
C ASP A 194 10.48 2.97 10.27
N GLU A 195 10.61 1.80 9.62
CA GLU A 195 11.23 1.67 8.30
C GLU A 195 10.46 2.45 7.22
N ILE A 196 9.12 2.40 7.23
CA ILE A 196 8.27 3.17 6.30
C ILE A 196 8.48 4.67 6.49
N LEU A 197 8.48 5.14 7.73
CA LEU A 197 8.70 6.56 8.04
C LEU A 197 10.12 7.00 7.62
N ALA A 198 11.13 6.17 7.89
CA ALA A 198 12.50 6.44 7.46
C ALA A 198 12.62 6.48 5.92
N PHE A 199 11.92 5.59 5.22
CA PHE A 199 11.87 5.59 3.76
C PHE A 199 11.25 6.86 3.19
N PHE A 200 10.12 7.31 3.76
CA PHE A 200 9.54 8.60 3.38
C PHE A 200 10.50 9.76 3.69
N ALA A 201 11.12 9.79 4.86
CA ALA A 201 12.08 10.83 5.21
C ALA A 201 13.29 10.85 4.26
N GLN A 202 13.81 9.68 3.86
CA GLN A 202 14.92 9.57 2.93
C GLN A 202 14.56 10.07 1.53
N ARG A 203 13.38 9.68 1.02
CA ARG A 203 12.95 10.02 -0.35
C ARG A 203 12.39 11.43 -0.49
N LEU A 204 11.79 11.95 0.57
CA LEU A 204 11.05 13.21 0.58
C LEU A 204 11.73 14.31 1.37
N GLY A 205 12.79 13.98 2.11
CA GLY A 205 13.63 14.96 2.80
C GLY A 205 14.28 15.91 1.80
N ARG A 206 14.33 17.20 2.13
CA ARG A 206 15.01 18.20 1.30
C ARG A 206 16.50 17.85 1.22
N ALA A 207 17.00 17.57 0.03
CA ALA A 207 18.44 17.53 -0.21
C ALA A 207 19.01 18.93 0.02
N GLY A 208 19.74 19.12 1.13
CA GLY A 208 20.50 20.34 1.39
C GLY A 208 19.82 21.41 2.24
N ALA A 209 19.61 21.13 3.52
CA ALA A 209 19.99 22.10 4.55
C ALA A 209 21.41 21.75 5.01
N GLN A 210 22.38 21.84 4.09
CA GLN A 210 23.75 22.06 4.51
C GLN A 210 23.79 23.50 4.99
N SER A 211 23.97 23.68 6.29
CA SER A 211 24.17 24.96 6.93
C SER A 211 25.32 25.69 6.21
N ALA A 212 24.96 26.68 5.39
CA ALA A 212 25.88 27.72 5.00
C ALA A 212 26.09 28.60 6.24
N THR A 213 27.32 28.53 6.77
CA THR A 213 28.00 29.42 7.74
C THR A 213 27.25 29.80 9.01
#